data_AF-A0A1I4NMB0-F1
#
_entry.id   AF-A0A1I4NMB0-F1
#
_cell.length_a   1.000
_cell.length_b   1.000
_cell.length_c   1.000
_cell.angle_alpha   90.00
_cell.angle_beta   90.00
_cell.angle_gamma   90.00
#
_symmetry.space_group_name_H-M   'P 1'
#
loop_
_entity.id
_entity.type
_entity.pdbx_description
1 polymer ?
#
loop_
_entity_poly.entity_id
_entity_poly.type
_entity_poly.pdbx_seq_one_letter_code
_entity_poly.pdbx_strand_id
1 'polypeptide(L)' 'MPDTIQDASHLLTTRQAADRLSVHPDTLKKGRAGEGAFAQLDYVRLGRAIRYRSSDIDRLVEGGAA' A
#
# COMPACT_ATOMS: atom_id res chain seq x y z
N MET A 1 8.81 -29.74 -0.28
CA MET A 1 7.94 -29.05 0.71
C MET A 1 8.25 -27.57 0.61
N PRO A 2 7.22 -26.70 0.52
CA PRO A 2 7.36 -25.33 0.02
C PRO A 2 8.04 -24.42 1.05
N ASP A 3 8.94 -23.57 0.54
CA ASP A 3 9.58 -22.46 1.24
C ASP A 3 8.51 -21.53 1.84
N THR A 4 8.14 -21.82 3.09
CA THR A 4 7.29 -20.95 3.89
C THR A 4 8.20 -19.89 4.49
N ILE A 5 8.65 -18.96 3.65
CA ILE A 5 9.20 -17.68 4.10
C ILE A 5 7.99 -16.85 4.53
N GLN A 6 7.44 -17.20 5.68
CA GLN A 6 6.57 -16.30 6.43
C GLN A 6 7.44 -15.16 6.98
N ASP A 7 6.91 -13.95 6.84
CA ASP A 7 7.28 -12.78 7.64
C ASP A 7 8.66 -12.14 7.42
N ALA A 8 8.77 -11.35 6.33
CA ALA A 8 9.58 -10.12 6.38
C ALA A 8 9.17 -9.14 5.27
N SER A 9 8.29 -8.19 5.58
CA SER A 9 8.23 -6.90 4.88
C SER A 9 7.94 -6.94 3.38
N HIS A 10 6.78 -7.45 2.96
CA HIS A 10 6.31 -7.27 1.58
C HIS A 10 5.96 -5.80 1.33
N LEU A 11 7.00 -5.05 0.99
CA LEU A 11 6.97 -3.66 0.59
C LEU A 11 6.47 -3.56 -0.85
N LEU A 12 5.20 -3.23 -1.00
CA LEU A 12 4.51 -3.05 -2.26
C LEU A 12 4.91 -1.74 -2.92
N THR A 13 5.09 -1.77 -4.23
CA THR A 13 5.19 -0.55 -5.03
C THR A 13 3.84 0.17 -5.10
N THR A 14 3.82 1.44 -5.48
CA THR A 14 2.57 2.19 -5.74
C THR A 14 1.61 1.43 -6.66
N ARG A 15 2.13 0.78 -7.71
CA ARG A 15 1.32 0.00 -8.64
C ARG A 15 0.68 -1.20 -7.94
N GLN A 16 1.47 -2.00 -7.23
CA GLN A 16 0.96 -3.18 -6.51
C GLN A 16 -0.03 -2.80 -5.40
N ALA A 17 0.23 -1.71 -4.67
CA ALA A 17 -0.70 -1.20 -3.67
C ALA A 17 -2.02 -0.75 -4.30
N ALA A 18 -1.95 -0.05 -5.44
CA ALA A 18 -3.13 0.39 -6.18
C ALA A 18 -3.93 -0.79 -6.75
N ASP A 19 -3.26 -1.81 -7.29
CA ASP A 19 -3.88 -3.06 -7.74
C ASP A 19 -4.61 -3.76 -6.58
N ARG A 20 -4.00 -3.84 -5.39
CA ARG A 20 -4.62 -4.42 -4.19
C ARG A 20 -5.83 -3.65 -3.71
N LEU A 21 -5.76 -2.32 -3.76
CA LEU A 21 -6.85 -1.42 -3.39
C LEU A 21 -7.91 -1.28 -4.48
N SER A 22 -7.73 -1.92 -5.64
CA SER A 22 -8.59 -1.76 -6.82
C SER A 22 -8.81 -0.29 -7.22
N VAL A 23 -7.76 0.54 -7.07
CA VAL A 23 -7.76 1.96 -7.45
C VAL A 23 -6.69 2.23 -8.49
N HIS A 24 -6.80 3.37 -9.17
CA HIS A 24 -5.76 3.79 -10.09
C HIS A 24 -4.50 4.27 -9.33
N PRO A 25 -3.26 3.99 -9.80
CA PRO A 25 -2.03 4.44 -9.15
C PRO A 25 -1.94 5.96 -8.95
N ASP A 26 -2.49 6.75 -9.88
CA ASP A 26 -2.58 8.21 -9.72
C ASP A 26 -3.52 8.62 -8.58
N THR A 27 -4.61 7.89 -8.34
CA THR A 27 -5.51 8.13 -7.20
C THR A 27 -4.75 7.91 -5.90
N LEU A 28 -3.97 6.83 -5.81
CA LEU A 28 -3.14 6.55 -4.64
C LEU A 28 -2.06 7.64 -4.43
N LYS A 29 -1.43 8.10 -5.52
CA LYS A 29 -0.42 9.15 -5.50
C LYS A 29 -0.99 10.51 -5.08
N LYS A 30 -2.17 10.87 -5.59
CA LYS A 30 -2.91 12.09 -5.22
C LYS A 30 -3.41 12.01 -3.79
N GLY A 31 -3.99 10.89 -3.39
CA GLY A 31 -4.53 10.65 -2.05
C GLY A 31 -3.45 10.71 -0.96
N ARG A 32 -2.22 10.26 -1.25
CA ARG A 32 -1.07 10.45 -0.34
C ARG A 32 -0.63 11.92 -0.21
N ALA A 33 -0.87 12.75 -1.23
CA ALA A 33 -0.43 14.15 -1.27
C ALA A 33 -1.52 15.15 -0.84
N GLY A 34 -2.76 14.70 -0.66
CA GLY A 34 -3.92 15.53 -0.31
C GLY A 34 -4.67 14.97 0.91
N GLU A 35 -5.96 15.25 1.00
CA GLU A 35 -6.86 14.71 2.03
C GLU A 35 -7.62 13.48 1.53
N GLY A 36 -7.85 12.51 2.42
CA GLY A 36 -8.66 11.31 2.16
C GLY A 36 -8.17 10.06 2.88
N ALA A 37 -8.82 8.92 2.63
CA ALA A 37 -8.50 7.63 3.25
C ALA A 37 -7.04 7.19 3.02
N PHE A 38 -6.42 7.62 1.91
CA PHE A 38 -5.04 7.30 1.56
C PHE A 38 -4.00 8.28 2.15
N ALA A 39 -4.42 9.38 2.76
CA ALA A 39 -3.51 10.35 3.38
C ALA A 39 -2.88 9.80 4.67
N GLN A 40 -3.61 8.92 5.36
CA GLN A 40 -3.15 8.24 6.57
C GLN A 40 -2.33 6.96 6.27
N LEU A 41 -2.11 6.66 4.99
CA LEU A 41 -1.45 5.43 4.58
C LEU A 41 0.06 5.56 4.76
N ASP A 42 0.62 4.80 5.70
CA ASP A 42 2.05 4.79 5.96
C ASP A 42 2.85 4.28 4.75
N TYR A 43 3.99 4.91 4.51
CA TYR A 43 4.88 4.53 3.43
C TYR A 43 6.35 4.68 3.80
N VAL A 44 7.17 3.83 3.21
CA VAL A 44 8.63 3.85 3.35
C VAL A 44 9.22 4.42 2.07
N ARG A 45 10.03 5.48 2.21
CA ARG A 45 10.76 6.06 1.09
C ARG A 45 12.13 5.38 0.96
N LEU A 46 12.36 4.76 -0.20
CA LEU A 46 13.62 4.11 -0.58
C LEU A 46 14.24 4.93 -1.70
N GLY A 47 14.97 5.98 -1.33
CA GLY A 47 15.54 6.97 -2.25
C GLY A 47 14.46 7.74 -3.02
N ARG A 48 14.37 7.50 -4.34
CA ARG A 48 13.35 8.10 -5.22
C ARG A 48 12.06 7.26 -5.29
N ALA A 49 12.09 6.03 -4.82
CA ALA A 49 10.95 5.13 -4.83
C ALA A 49 10.18 5.19 -3.50
N ILE A 50 8.88 4.94 -3.57
CA ILE A 50 8.01 4.79 -2.40
C ILE A 50 7.48 3.37 -2.37
N ARG A 51 7.48 2.79 -1.18
CA ARG A 51 6.94 1.47 -0.90
C ARG A 51 5.90 1.54 0.22
N TYR A 52 4.91 0.66 0.15
CA TYR A 52 3.84 0.52 1.12
C TYR A 52 3.96 -0.82 1.80
N ARG A 53 3.72 -0.89 3.10
CA ARG A 53 3.60 -2.20 3.75
C ARG A 53 2.31 -2.86 3.32
N SER A 54 2.39 -4.10 2.87
CA SER A 54 1.22 -4.94 2.58
C SER A 54 0.22 -4.94 3.73
N SER A 55 0.67 -5.09 4.98
CA SER A 55 -0.21 -5.06 6.16
C SER A 55 -1.05 -3.79 6.29
N ASP A 56 -0.48 -2.63 5.93
CA ASP A 56 -1.18 -1.34 6.02
C ASP A 56 -2.18 -1.20 4.87
N ILE A 57 -1.84 -1.74 3.68
CA ILE A 57 -2.77 -1.85 2.56
C ILE A 57 -3.95 -2.77 2.91
N ASP A 58 -3.67 -3.96 3.43
CA ASP A 58 -4.70 -4.94 3.78
C ASP A 58 -5.64 -4.38 4.87
N ARG A 59 -5.10 -3.69 5.88
CA ARG A 59 -5.90 -2.96 6.88
C ARG A 59 -6.81 -1.90 6.27
N LEU A 60 -6.34 -1.19 5.23
CA LEU A 60 -7.16 -0.18 4.55
C LEU A 60 -8.27 -0.83 3.71
N VAL A 61 -8.00 -1.99 3.11
CA VAL A 61 -9.02 -2.79 2.41
C VAL A 61 -10.08 -3.28 3.41
N GLU A 62 -9.67 -3.81 4.56
CA GLU A 62 -10.57 -4.31 5.60
C GLU A 62 -11.36 -3.18 6.29
N GLY A 63 -10.72 -2.04 6.57
CA GLY A 63 -11.34 -0.87 7.19
C GLY A 63 -12.15 -0.01 6.21
N GLY A 64 -11.97 -0.20 4.90
CA GLY A 64 -12.57 0.55 3.81
C GLY A 64 -13.77 -0.14 3.14
N ALA A 65 -14.31 -1.20 3.74
CA ALA A 65 -15.62 -1.75 3.39
C ALA A 65 -16.70 -1.14 4.31
N ALA A 66 -17.03 0.12 4.09
CA ALA A 66 -18.21 0.78 4.66
C ALA A 66 -18.90 1.64 3.62
#